data_AF-A0A3S1ZYY5-F1
#
_entry.id   AF-A0A3S1ZYY5-F1
#
_cell.length_a   1.000
_cell.length_b   1.000
_cell.length_c   1.000
_cell.angle_alpha   90.00
_cell.angle_beta   90.00
_cell.angle_gamma   90.00
#
_symmetry.space_group_name_H-M   'P 1'
#
loop_
_entity.id
_entity.type
_entity.pdbx_description
1 polymer ?
#
loop_
_entity_poly.entity_id
_entity_poly.type
_entity_poly.pdbx_seq_one_letter_code
_entity_poly.pdbx_strand_id
1 'polypeptide(L)'
;EEVHLVMVDPIEDEFHHGAEPGADAAAYLARHGLKVTVERLPSANHSVADVLRQRAGDMAAELLVMGAYGHSRLRERIFGGVTKSMLDDQSLPVLMAR
;
A
#
# COMPACT_ATOMS: atom_id res chain seq x y z
N GLU A 1 -15.14 -10.46 -4.31
CA GLU A 1 -14.37 -9.27 -3.92
C GLU A 1 -13.02 -9.32 -4.59
N GLU A 2 -12.59 -8.21 -5.18
CA GLU A 2 -11.30 -8.06 -5.85
C GLU A 2 -10.41 -7.15 -5.01
N VAL A 3 -9.16 -7.55 -4.80
CA VAL A 3 -8.20 -6.85 -3.97
C VAL A 3 -6.97 -6.50 -4.80
N HIS A 4 -6.66 -5.22 -4.84
CA HIS A 4 -5.41 -4.73 -5.42
C HIS A 4 -4.39 -4.55 -4.30
N LEU A 5 -3.37 -5.41 -4.27
CA LEU A 5 -2.23 -5.28 -3.36
C LEU A 5 -1.19 -4.37 -4.00
N VAL A 6 -1.22 -3.09 -3.61
CA VAL A 6 -0.36 -2.05 -4.19
C VAL A 6 0.84 -1.78 -3.29
N MET A 7 2.05 -1.76 -3.88
CA MET A 7 3.28 -1.34 -3.23
C MET A 7 3.94 -0.23 -4.05
N VAL A 8 4.44 0.81 -3.37
CA VAL A 8 5.19 1.90 -4.00
C VAL A 8 6.67 1.73 -3.70
N ASP A 9 7.50 1.71 -4.74
CA ASP A 9 8.95 1.48 -4.67
C ASP A 9 9.36 0.29 -3.76
N PRO A 10 8.81 -0.93 -3.99
CA PRO A 10 9.22 -2.09 -3.20
C PRO A 10 10.70 -2.41 -3.45
N ILE A 11 11.41 -2.74 -2.37
CA ILE A 11 12.79 -3.22 -2.39
C ILE A 11 12.79 -4.75 -2.50
N GLU A 12 13.33 -5.28 -3.58
CA GLU A 12 13.52 -6.71 -3.82
C GLU A 12 14.79 -7.20 -3.11
N ASP A 13 14.64 -7.62 -1.86
CA ASP A 13 15.69 -8.35 -1.14
C ASP A 13 15.11 -9.22 -0.01
N GLU A 14 15.89 -10.18 0.46
CA GLU A 14 15.50 -11.11 1.52
C GLU A 14 15.22 -10.45 2.88
N PHE A 15 15.68 -9.21 3.10
CA PHE A 15 15.61 -8.52 4.39
C PHE A 15 14.49 -7.47 4.48
N HIS A 16 13.85 -7.11 3.37
CA HIS A 16 12.80 -6.10 3.29
C HIS A 16 11.46 -6.68 2.82
N HIS A 17 11.27 -6.90 1.51
CA HIS A 17 9.98 -7.34 0.95
C HIS A 17 10.03 -8.73 0.32
N GLY A 18 11.14 -9.45 0.47
CA GLY A 18 11.37 -10.75 -0.13
C GLY A 18 11.83 -10.66 -1.59
N ALA A 19 12.16 -11.82 -2.16
CA ALA A 19 12.55 -11.94 -3.56
C ALA A 19 11.42 -11.58 -4.53
N GLU A 20 10.16 -11.73 -4.10
CA GLU A 20 8.98 -11.35 -4.86
C GLU A 20 8.04 -10.52 -3.97
N PRO A 21 8.23 -9.18 -3.92
CA PRO A 21 7.41 -8.30 -3.11
C PRO A 21 5.92 -8.51 -3.35
N GLY A 22 5.19 -8.69 -2.25
CA GLY A 22 3.75 -8.90 -2.23
C GLY A 22 3.27 -10.33 -2.46
N ALA A 23 4.15 -11.28 -2.84
CA ALA A 23 3.75 -12.65 -3.14
C ALA A 23 3.12 -13.37 -1.94
N ASP A 24 3.71 -13.24 -0.76
CA ASP A 24 3.21 -13.91 0.45
C ASP A 24 1.85 -13.36 0.89
N ALA A 25 1.67 -12.04 0.85
CA ALA A 25 0.40 -11.39 1.17
C ALA A 25 -0.69 -11.76 0.15
N ALA A 26 -0.35 -11.79 -1.14
CA ALA A 26 -1.27 -12.23 -2.17
C ALA A 26 -1.67 -13.70 -2.00
N ALA A 27 -0.71 -14.58 -1.70
CA ALA A 27 -0.99 -15.98 -1.42
C ALA A 27 -1.89 -16.16 -0.19
N TYR A 28 -1.65 -15.38 0.87
CA TYR A 28 -2.51 -15.38 2.07
C TYR A 28 -3.95 -14.98 1.72
N LEU A 29 -4.14 -13.84 1.05
CA LEU A 29 -5.47 -13.34 0.67
C LEU A 29 -6.18 -14.30 -0.31
N ALA A 30 -5.46 -14.87 -1.27
CA ALA A 30 -6.00 -15.85 -2.21
C ALA A 30 -6.47 -17.13 -1.51
N ARG A 31 -5.77 -17.59 -0.45
CA ARG A 31 -6.23 -18.72 0.38
C ARG A 31 -7.57 -18.46 1.08
N HIS A 32 -7.91 -17.19 1.30
CA HIS A 32 -9.21 -16.78 1.82
C HIS A 32 -10.28 -16.59 0.72
N GLY A 33 -9.99 -16.96 -0.53
CA GLY A 33 -10.94 -16.91 -1.65
C GLY A 33 -11.06 -15.55 -2.34
N LEU A 34 -10.14 -14.62 -2.05
CA LEU A 34 -10.10 -13.29 -2.68
C LEU A 34 -9.38 -13.36 -4.03
N LYS A 35 -9.86 -12.59 -5.02
CA LYS A 35 -9.11 -12.35 -6.26
C LYS A 35 -8.10 -11.25 -5.99
N VAL A 36 -6.81 -11.55 -6.16
CA VAL A 36 -5.73 -10.61 -5.80
C VAL A 36 -4.91 -10.25 -7.02
N THR A 37 -4.74 -8.96 -7.25
CA THR A 37 -3.80 -8.40 -8.23
C THR A 37 -2.68 -7.70 -7.49
N VAL A 38 -1.43 -8.09 -7.73
CA VAL A 38 -0.25 -7.45 -7.12
C VAL A 38 0.27 -6.38 -8.06
N GLU A 39 0.46 -5.17 -7.53
CA GLU A 39 0.94 -4.02 -8.31
C GLU A 39 2.15 -3.38 -7.63
N ARG A 40 3.23 -3.23 -8.38
CA ARG A 40 4.45 -2.54 -7.96
C ARG A 40 4.52 -1.24 -8.74
N LEU A 41 4.30 -0.12 -8.08
CA LEU A 41 4.24 1.20 -8.70
C LEU A 41 5.52 1.99 -8.38
N PRO A 42 6.13 2.67 -9.36
CA PRO A 42 7.19 3.63 -9.08
C PRO A 42 6.59 4.89 -8.46
N SER A 43 7.30 5.51 -7.50
CA SER A 43 6.89 6.83 -7.00
C SER A 43 7.01 7.93 -8.05
N ALA A 44 7.96 7.81 -8.97
CA ALA A 44 8.20 8.77 -10.06
C ALA A 44 8.30 10.24 -9.57
N ASN A 45 8.98 10.47 -8.43
CA ASN A 45 9.11 11.78 -7.74
C ASN A 45 7.83 12.32 -7.10
N HIS A 46 6.74 11.55 -7.08
CA HIS A 46 5.54 11.87 -6.30
C HIS A 46 5.64 11.32 -4.88
N SER A 47 4.82 11.84 -3.97
CA SER A 47 4.71 11.24 -2.64
C SER A 47 4.00 9.89 -2.75
N VAL A 48 4.34 8.94 -1.86
CA VAL A 48 3.64 7.64 -1.78
C VAL A 48 2.14 7.83 -1.62
N ALA A 49 1.70 8.83 -0.85
CA ALA A 49 0.29 9.14 -0.67
C ALA A 49 -0.38 9.53 -2.00
N ASP A 50 0.24 10.37 -2.81
CA ASP A 50 -0.32 10.80 -4.10
C ASP A 50 -0.44 9.63 -5.07
N VAL A 51 0.57 8.75 -5.12
CA VAL A 51 0.55 7.55 -5.96
C VAL A 51 -0.58 6.61 -5.53
N LEU A 52 -0.74 6.38 -4.22
CA LEU A 52 -1.81 5.54 -3.70
C LEU A 52 -3.20 6.14 -3.98
N ARG A 53 -3.38 7.45 -3.81
CA ARG A 53 -4.66 8.13 -4.13
C ARG A 53 -4.98 8.07 -5.60
N GLN A 54 -4.01 8.39 -6.46
CA GLN A 54 -4.19 8.32 -7.90
C GLN A 54 -4.58 6.90 -8.31
N ARG A 55 -3.87 5.89 -7.80
CA ARG A 55 -4.18 4.50 -8.12
C ARG A 55 -5.57 4.09 -7.64
N ALA A 56 -5.94 4.48 -6.43
CA ALA A 56 -7.26 4.21 -5.87
C ALA A 56 -8.38 4.89 -6.69
N GLY A 57 -8.16 6.11 -7.17
CA GLY A 57 -9.07 6.81 -8.07
C GLY A 57 -9.19 6.13 -9.44
N ASP A 58 -8.07 5.73 -10.04
CA ASP A 58 -8.03 5.06 -11.34
C ASP A 58 -8.80 3.73 -11.35
N MET A 59 -8.83 3.02 -10.21
CA MET A 59 -9.59 1.77 -10.04
C MET A 59 -11.00 1.98 -9.46
N ALA A 60 -11.39 3.22 -9.18
CA ALA A 60 -12.62 3.55 -8.45
C ALA A 60 -12.78 2.72 -7.17
N ALA A 61 -11.71 2.61 -6.37
CA ALA A 61 -11.72 1.85 -5.12
C ALA A 61 -12.80 2.38 -4.18
N GLU A 62 -13.45 1.47 -3.46
CA GLU A 62 -14.49 1.82 -2.46
C GLU A 62 -13.90 1.91 -1.04
N LEU A 63 -12.74 1.28 -0.82
CA LEU A 63 -12.04 1.24 0.45
C LEU A 63 -10.54 1.12 0.21
N LEU A 64 -9.76 1.96 0.89
CA LEU A 64 -8.33 1.76 1.02
C LEU A 64 -8.00 1.16 2.38
N VAL A 65 -7.36 -0.01 2.38
CA VAL A 65 -6.81 -0.62 3.60
C VAL A 65 -5.30 -0.38 3.64
N MET A 66 -4.83 0.23 4.72
CA MET A 66 -3.39 0.45 4.93
C MET A 66 -2.97 -0.10 6.29
N GLY A 67 -1.77 -0.67 6.33
CA GLY A 67 -1.08 -0.92 7.60
C GLY A 67 -0.63 0.39 8.24
N ALA A 68 -0.80 0.49 9.56
CA ALA A 68 -0.22 1.57 10.34
C ALA A 68 1.05 1.07 11.07
N TYR A 69 2.15 1.83 11.02
CA TYR A 69 3.33 1.66 11.89
C TYR A 69 4.14 0.34 11.74
N GLY A 70 4.29 -0.21 10.53
CA GLY A 70 5.08 -1.44 10.28
C GLY A 70 6.60 -1.25 10.11
N HIS A 71 7.08 -0.02 10.01
CA HIS A 71 8.50 0.31 9.90
C HIS A 71 8.97 1.14 11.09
N SER A 72 10.27 1.02 11.44
CA SER A 72 10.87 1.75 12.57
C SER A 72 10.49 3.23 12.53
N ARG A 73 10.00 3.77 13.66
CA ARG A 73 9.48 5.15 13.85
C ARG A 73 10.40 6.26 13.31
N LEU A 74 11.69 5.94 13.11
CA LEU A 74 12.68 6.82 12.51
C LEU A 74 12.44 7.07 11.00
N ARG A 75 11.86 6.11 10.27
CA ARG A 75 11.57 6.20 8.83
C ARG A 75 10.25 6.95 8.54
N GLU A 76 9.29 6.88 9.46
CA GLU A 76 8.05 7.70 9.43
C GLU A 76 8.32 9.20 9.40
N ARG A 77 9.41 9.63 10.06
CA ARG A 77 9.79 11.03 10.20
C ARG A 77 10.51 11.59 8.97
N ILE A 78 11.08 10.72 8.11
CA ILE A 78 11.77 11.09 6.86
C ILE A 78 10.80 11.09 5.67
N PHE A 79 9.78 10.22 5.66
CA PHE A 79 8.78 10.14 4.58
C PHE A 79 7.57 11.07 4.75
N GLY A 80 7.58 12.00 5.72
CA GLY A 80 6.56 13.05 5.79
C GLY A 80 5.12 12.52 5.97
N GLY A 81 4.95 11.44 6.73
CA GLY A 81 3.65 10.98 7.23
C GLY A 81 2.61 10.63 6.17
N VAL A 82 2.91 9.65 5.29
CA VAL A 82 1.94 9.06 4.33
C VAL A 82 0.57 8.84 4.98
N THR A 83 0.54 8.20 6.16
CA THR A 83 -0.70 7.99 6.94
C THR A 83 -1.44 9.28 7.24
N LYS A 84 -0.74 10.35 7.66
CA LYS A 84 -1.37 11.64 7.94
C LYS A 84 -1.92 12.26 6.66
N SER A 85 -1.14 12.27 5.58
CA SER A 85 -1.59 12.76 4.27
C SER A 85 -2.87 12.04 3.84
N MET A 86 -2.90 10.70 3.90
CA MET A 86 -4.07 9.92 3.50
C MET A 86 -5.30 10.15 4.38
N LEU A 87 -5.14 10.55 5.64
CA LEU A 87 -6.26 10.87 6.53
C LEU A 87 -6.74 12.33 6.42
N ASP A 88 -5.88 13.25 6.00
CA ASP A 88 -6.22 14.66 5.81
C ASP A 88 -7.12 14.87 4.55
N ASP A 89 -7.07 13.94 3.58
CA ASP A 89 -7.90 13.93 2.38
C ASP A 89 -8.98 12.85 2.47
N GLN A 90 -10.26 13.25 2.52
CA GLN A 90 -11.41 12.38 2.78
C GLN A 90 -12.11 11.88 1.50
N SER A 91 -11.46 11.94 0.34
CA SER A 91 -12.04 11.51 -0.94
C SER A 91 -12.32 9.99 -1.03
N LEU A 92 -11.74 9.19 -0.13
CA LEU A 92 -11.88 7.73 -0.09
C LEU A 92 -11.91 7.24 1.37
N PRO A 93 -12.80 6.30 1.75
CA PRO A 93 -12.72 5.66 3.07
C PRO A 93 -11.38 4.95 3.27
N VAL A 94 -10.71 5.25 4.39
CA VAL A 94 -9.43 4.63 4.76
C VAL A 94 -9.62 3.80 6.03
N LEU A 95 -9.35 2.50 5.94
CA LEU A 95 -9.25 1.60 7.08
C LEU A 95 -7.77 1.42 7.46
N MET A 96 -7.43 1.81 8.69
CA MET A 96 -6.11 1.56 9.25
C MET A 96 -6.11 0.24 10.04
N ALA A 97 -5.28 -0.70 9.62
CA ALA A 97 -5.09 -1.99 10.28
C ALA A 97 -3.72 -2.05 11.00
N ARG A 98 -3.64 -2.86 12.05
CA ARG A 98 -2.42 -3.13 12.82
C ARG A 98 -1.99 -4.58 12.64
#